data_AF-A0A2G4JF06-F1
#
_entry.id   AF-A0A2G4JF06-F1
#
_cell.length_a   1.000
_cell.length_b   1.000
_cell.length_c   1.000
_cell.angle_alpha   90.00
_cell.angle_beta   90.00
_cell.angle_gamma   90.00
#
_symmetry.space_group_name_H-M   'P 1'
#
loop_
_entity.id
_entity.type
_entity.pdbx_description
1 polymer ?
#
loop_
_entity_poly.entity_id
_entity_poly.type
_entity_poly.pdbx_seq_one_letter_code
_entity_poly.pdbx_strand_id
1 'polypeptide(L)'
;MAAASERDGRRRLFSLEGAQLQPLADDSGDAVLEWRPGTGWHSRLPAGSPQSHLLDLYLPMCSATASRPMTVGHLGQSLDGFIATHSGDSQFVTGGGNLVHLHRMRALCDAVVVGAGTVAADDPQLTTRHVAGPHPLRVVFDPGRRLAPTFKLFTDGAAPTLYVCEQSRLTAGEDLIGDATVVGIAGGPGGVAEVAALLRARGCGRVFVEGGGVTVSAFLEANLLDRLQIAIAPVLIGDGRPAIRLAPQARLRDCLRPGYRVFRMGGDVLFDCEMNSQTNTAHATDSTPAVTRVI
;
A
#
# COMPACT_ATOMS: atom_id res chain seq x y z
N MET A 1 -15.19 15.22 -2.27
CA MET A 1 -15.20 16.11 -1.08
C MET A 1 -13.80 16.57 -0.70
N ALA A 2 -12.87 15.69 -0.32
CA ALA A 2 -11.49 16.06 0.07
C ALA A 2 -10.78 17.03 -0.91
N ALA A 3 -10.77 16.72 -2.21
CA ALA A 3 -10.15 17.58 -3.23
C ALA A 3 -10.83 18.95 -3.41
N ALA A 4 -12.13 19.06 -3.10
CA ALA A 4 -12.86 20.33 -3.14
C ALA A 4 -12.61 21.14 -1.86
N SER A 5 -12.58 20.48 -0.70
CA SER A 5 -12.24 21.10 0.59
C SER A 5 -10.81 21.61 0.62
N GLU A 6 -9.87 20.91 -0.02
CA GLU A 6 -8.46 21.36 -0.12
C GLU A 6 -8.33 22.65 -0.92
N ARG A 7 -9.10 22.81 -2.02
CA ARG A 7 -9.06 24.02 -2.87
C ARG A 7 -9.63 25.26 -2.17
N ASP A 8 -10.60 25.07 -1.29
CA ASP A 8 -11.22 26.15 -0.51
C ASP A 8 -10.35 26.54 0.70
N GLY A 9 -9.38 25.70 1.09
CA GLY A 9 -8.47 25.97 2.21
C GLY A 9 -9.18 26.06 3.57
N ARG A 10 -10.39 25.48 3.68
CA ARG A 10 -11.22 25.55 4.90
C ARG A 10 -11.27 24.21 5.63
N ARG A 11 -11.22 24.31 6.95
CA ARG A 11 -11.58 23.22 7.87
C ARG A 11 -13.05 22.85 7.65
N ARG A 12 -13.39 21.56 7.74
CA ARG A 12 -14.79 21.09 7.66
C ARG A 12 -15.03 19.94 8.62
N LEU A 13 -16.18 19.95 9.29
CA LEU A 13 -16.62 18.92 10.22
C LEU A 13 -17.66 18.01 9.59
N PHE A 14 -17.68 16.74 10.00
CA PHE A 14 -18.60 15.75 9.46
C PHE A 14 -19.15 14.83 10.55
N SER A 15 -20.46 14.58 10.51
CA SER A 15 -21.10 13.44 11.18
C SER A 15 -21.17 12.25 10.22
N LEU A 16 -21.49 11.08 10.78
CA LEU A 16 -21.76 9.87 10.02
C LEU A 16 -23.23 9.49 10.17
N GLU A 17 -23.99 9.54 9.08
CA GLU A 17 -25.37 9.05 9.03
C GLU A 17 -25.41 7.79 8.15
N GLY A 18 -25.53 6.63 8.79
CA GLY A 18 -25.36 5.35 8.11
C GLY A 18 -23.95 5.19 7.53
N ALA A 19 -23.84 5.16 6.21
CA ALA A 19 -22.57 5.04 5.48
C ALA A 19 -22.16 6.34 4.75
N GLN A 20 -22.85 7.46 5.00
CA GLN A 20 -22.61 8.74 4.33
C GLN A 20 -22.10 9.78 5.33
N LEU A 21 -21.14 10.58 4.88
CA LEU A 21 -20.65 11.73 5.66
C LEU A 21 -21.53 12.94 5.39
N GLN A 22 -22.07 13.51 6.46
CA GLN A 22 -22.85 14.75 6.39
C GLN A 22 -22.01 15.92 6.90
N PRO A 23 -21.86 17.01 6.13
CA PRO A 23 -21.18 18.21 6.61
C PRO A 23 -21.90 18.83 7.81
N LEU A 24 -21.14 19.30 8.78
CA LEU A 24 -21.62 20.01 9.97
C LEU A 24 -21.14 21.47 9.96
N ALA A 25 -21.78 22.31 10.75
CA ALA A 25 -21.27 23.63 11.11
C ALA A 25 -19.95 23.51 11.92
N ASP A 26 -19.11 24.54 11.84
CA ASP A 26 -17.70 24.52 12.28
C ASP A 26 -17.48 24.32 13.81
N ASP A 27 -18.54 24.42 14.61
CA ASP A 27 -18.55 24.34 16.08
C ASP A 27 -19.31 23.12 16.63
N SER A 28 -19.80 22.21 15.77
CA SER A 28 -20.56 21.04 16.23
C SER A 28 -19.71 20.06 17.04
N GLY A 29 -20.23 19.68 18.22
CA GLY A 29 -19.66 18.66 19.11
C GLY A 29 -19.85 17.22 18.61
N ASP A 30 -20.79 17.00 17.68
CA ASP A 30 -21.18 15.67 17.18
C ASP A 30 -20.30 15.19 16.01
N ALA A 31 -19.29 15.97 15.64
CA ALA A 31 -18.40 15.63 14.54
C ALA A 31 -17.54 14.40 14.87
N VAL A 32 -17.61 13.39 14.00
CA VAL A 32 -16.80 12.16 14.11
C VAL A 32 -15.54 12.22 13.24
N LEU A 33 -15.58 13.03 12.19
CA LEU A 33 -14.46 13.28 11.28
C LEU A 33 -14.30 14.77 11.03
N GLU A 34 -13.08 15.14 10.68
CA GLU A 34 -12.70 16.50 10.35
C GLU A 34 -11.73 16.50 9.16
N TRP A 35 -11.98 17.36 8.18
CA TRP A 35 -11.00 17.69 7.16
C TRP A 35 -10.23 18.94 7.59
N ARG A 36 -8.89 18.85 7.59
CA ARG A 36 -7.96 19.96 7.82
C ARG A 36 -7.10 20.16 6.58
N PRO A 37 -7.15 21.34 5.93
CA PRO A 37 -6.28 21.66 4.80
C PRO A 37 -4.80 21.36 5.09
N GLY A 38 -4.08 20.84 4.10
CA GLY A 38 -2.66 20.49 4.21
C GLY A 38 -2.33 19.23 5.01
N THR A 39 -3.21 18.78 5.92
CA THR A 39 -2.98 17.56 6.73
C THR A 39 -3.94 16.42 6.39
N GLY A 40 -5.16 16.73 5.96
CA GLY A 40 -6.17 15.79 5.48
C GLY A 40 -7.25 15.47 6.51
N TRP A 41 -7.74 14.23 6.51
CA TRP A 41 -8.77 13.75 7.42
C TRP A 41 -8.21 13.37 8.79
N HIS A 42 -8.94 13.75 9.84
CA HIS A 42 -8.65 13.41 11.23
C HIS A 42 -9.88 12.80 11.88
N SER A 43 -9.66 11.78 12.71
CA SER A 43 -10.69 11.22 13.58
C SER A 43 -10.94 12.15 14.77
N ARG A 44 -12.21 12.38 15.10
CA ARG A 44 -12.63 13.03 16.35
C ARG A 44 -13.25 12.05 17.34
N LEU A 45 -13.27 10.76 16.99
CA LEU A 45 -13.73 9.71 17.90
C LEU A 45 -12.75 9.55 19.08
N PRO A 46 -13.24 9.15 20.26
CA PRO A 46 -12.37 8.80 21.38
C PRO A 46 -11.38 7.70 21.00
N ALA A 47 -10.12 7.89 21.42
CA ALA A 47 -9.06 6.93 21.22
C ALA A 47 -9.41 5.57 21.84
N GLY A 48 -9.08 4.48 21.15
CA GLY A 48 -9.30 3.11 21.62
C GLY A 48 -10.66 2.51 21.28
N SER A 49 -11.58 3.27 20.66
CA SER A 49 -12.79 2.69 20.08
C SER A 49 -12.43 1.81 18.87
N PRO A 50 -13.10 0.66 18.63
CA PRO A 50 -12.84 -0.16 17.44
C PRO A 50 -12.95 0.62 16.12
N GLN A 51 -13.88 1.59 16.06
CA GLN A 51 -14.05 2.50 14.93
C GLN A 51 -12.84 3.43 14.77
N SER A 52 -12.26 3.95 15.86
CA SER A 52 -11.06 4.77 15.79
C SER A 52 -9.88 4.01 15.17
N HIS A 53 -9.67 2.73 15.50
CA HIS A 53 -8.57 1.96 14.90
C HIS A 53 -8.70 1.79 13.37
N LEU A 54 -9.92 1.56 12.88
CA LEU A 54 -10.16 1.46 11.43
C LEU A 54 -9.93 2.81 10.76
N LEU A 55 -10.44 3.90 11.34
CA LEU A 55 -10.20 5.24 10.83
C LEU A 55 -8.71 5.56 10.84
N ASP A 56 -8.01 5.32 11.95
CA ASP A 56 -6.58 5.59 12.07
C ASP A 56 -5.79 4.86 10.99
N LEU A 57 -6.11 3.60 10.70
CA LEU A 57 -5.44 2.83 9.64
C LEU A 57 -5.67 3.42 8.25
N TYR A 58 -6.90 3.81 7.90
CA TYR A 58 -7.27 4.16 6.53
C TYR A 58 -7.30 5.67 6.23
N LEU A 59 -7.44 6.53 7.23
CA LEU A 59 -7.50 7.98 7.04
C LEU A 59 -6.27 8.56 6.33
N PRO A 60 -5.02 8.09 6.55
CA PRO A 60 -3.88 8.54 5.76
C PRO A 60 -4.12 8.34 4.25
N MET A 61 -4.63 7.18 3.85
CA MET A 61 -4.99 6.90 2.46
C MET A 61 -6.11 7.80 1.95
N CYS A 62 -7.16 8.00 2.75
CA CYS A 62 -8.27 8.90 2.40
C CYS A 62 -7.84 10.38 2.33
N SER A 63 -6.71 10.72 2.93
CA SER A 63 -6.15 12.08 2.99
C SER A 63 -5.23 12.43 1.82
N ALA A 64 -4.92 11.45 0.97
CA ALA A 64 -4.15 11.68 -0.24
C ALA A 64 -4.90 12.62 -1.20
N THR A 65 -4.16 13.52 -1.84
CA THR A 65 -4.67 14.46 -2.84
C THR A 65 -3.77 14.43 -4.07
N ALA A 66 -4.13 15.15 -5.13
CA ALA A 66 -3.24 15.30 -6.28
C ALA A 66 -1.92 15.99 -5.94
N SER A 67 -1.93 16.95 -4.98
CA SER A 67 -0.72 17.64 -4.52
C SER A 67 0.07 16.86 -3.47
N ARG A 68 -0.59 15.92 -2.78
CA ARG A 68 0.02 15.05 -1.76
C ARG A 68 -0.37 13.61 -2.05
N PRO A 69 0.23 13.02 -3.09
CA PRO A 69 -0.01 11.63 -3.43
C PRO A 69 0.41 10.70 -2.30
N MET A 70 -0.12 9.48 -2.31
CA MET A 70 0.30 8.42 -1.40
C MET A 70 0.59 7.12 -2.16
N THR A 71 1.69 6.47 -1.82
CA THR A 71 2.07 5.12 -2.25
C THR A 71 2.23 4.24 -1.00
N VAL A 72 1.52 3.12 -0.95
CA VAL A 72 1.59 2.17 0.16
C VAL A 72 2.05 0.82 -0.36
N GLY A 73 3.14 0.30 0.18
CA GLY A 73 3.57 -1.08 -0.06
C GLY A 73 2.99 -2.02 0.99
N HIS A 74 2.54 -3.20 0.59
CA HIS A 74 2.01 -4.20 1.53
C HIS A 74 2.57 -5.60 1.30
N LEU A 75 2.94 -6.27 2.39
CA LEU A 75 3.36 -7.66 2.42
C LEU A 75 2.66 -8.40 3.57
N GLY A 76 2.23 -9.63 3.29
CA GLY A 76 1.82 -10.59 4.32
C GLY A 76 2.92 -11.65 4.49
N GLN A 77 3.46 -11.78 5.69
CA GLN A 77 4.56 -12.69 6.00
C GLN A 77 4.24 -13.61 7.19
N SER A 78 4.99 -14.69 7.28
CA SER A 78 5.12 -15.53 8.46
C SER A 78 5.82 -14.81 9.61
N LEU A 79 5.75 -15.38 10.81
CA LEU A 79 6.39 -14.85 12.01
C LEU A 79 7.92 -14.77 11.88
N ASP A 80 8.51 -15.65 11.08
CA ASP A 80 9.93 -15.72 10.75
C ASP A 80 10.32 -14.94 9.47
N GLY A 81 9.39 -14.19 8.87
CA GLY A 81 9.73 -13.16 7.87
C GLY A 81 9.61 -13.58 6.40
N PHE A 82 8.87 -14.64 6.10
CA PHE A 82 8.74 -15.21 4.75
C PHE A 82 7.33 -15.05 4.17
N ILE A 83 7.24 -14.77 2.87
CA ILE A 83 5.97 -14.55 2.14
C ILE A 83 5.49 -15.77 1.35
N ALA A 84 6.33 -16.80 1.28
CA ALA A 84 6.05 -18.06 0.63
C ALA A 84 7.05 -19.12 1.10
N THR A 85 6.71 -20.38 0.94
CA THR A 85 7.66 -21.49 1.08
C THR A 85 8.77 -21.43 0.02
N HIS A 86 9.80 -22.26 0.16
CA HIS A 86 10.90 -22.35 -0.81
C HIS A 86 10.40 -22.66 -2.24
N SER A 87 9.39 -23.52 -2.36
CA SER A 87 8.77 -23.90 -3.64
C SER A 87 7.90 -22.78 -4.23
N GLY A 88 7.58 -21.76 -3.42
CA GLY A 88 6.80 -20.60 -3.83
C GLY A 88 5.33 -20.66 -3.46
N ASP A 89 4.90 -21.64 -2.68
CA ASP A 89 3.54 -21.65 -2.13
C ASP A 89 3.36 -20.50 -1.14
N SER A 90 2.49 -19.58 -1.52
CA SER A 90 2.20 -18.30 -0.87
C SER A 90 0.74 -18.21 -0.39
N GLN A 91 -0.07 -19.25 -0.66
CA GLN A 91 -1.50 -19.17 -0.40
C GLN A 91 -1.76 -19.22 1.10
N PHE A 92 -2.61 -18.31 1.57
CA PHE A 92 -3.08 -18.26 2.96
C PHE A 92 -1.98 -18.08 4.01
N VAL A 93 -0.85 -17.44 3.65
CA VAL A 93 0.15 -17.01 4.66
C VAL A 93 -0.54 -16.15 5.73
N THR A 94 -1.43 -15.24 5.33
CA THR A 94 -2.23 -14.41 6.23
C THR A 94 -3.70 -14.80 6.23
N GLY A 95 -4.40 -14.48 7.32
CA GLY A 95 -5.80 -14.83 7.53
C GLY A 95 -6.83 -13.87 6.89
N GLY A 96 -8.11 -14.16 7.14
CA GLY A 96 -9.24 -13.44 6.55
C GLY A 96 -9.28 -11.93 6.89
N GLY A 97 -8.76 -11.53 8.06
CA GLY A 97 -8.66 -10.11 8.43
C GLY A 97 -7.77 -9.33 7.47
N ASN A 98 -6.60 -9.89 7.14
CA ASN A 98 -5.69 -9.29 6.16
C ASN A 98 -6.26 -9.33 4.74
N LEU A 99 -6.97 -10.41 4.37
CA LEU A 99 -7.65 -10.48 3.07
C LEU A 99 -8.68 -9.34 2.92
N VAL A 100 -9.52 -9.11 3.93
CA VAL A 100 -10.47 -7.99 3.91
C VAL A 100 -9.73 -6.65 3.87
N HIS A 101 -8.61 -6.51 4.57
CA HIS A 101 -7.77 -5.32 4.52
C HIS A 101 -7.22 -5.06 3.10
N LEU A 102 -6.68 -6.06 2.41
CA LEU A 102 -6.23 -5.95 1.01
C LEU A 102 -7.35 -5.43 0.11
N HIS A 103 -8.56 -5.98 0.24
CA HIS A 103 -9.70 -5.54 -0.55
C HIS A 103 -10.14 -4.10 -0.23
N ARG A 104 -10.03 -3.65 1.04
CA ARG A 104 -10.24 -2.23 1.39
C ARG A 104 -9.17 -1.34 0.77
N MET A 105 -7.91 -1.74 0.78
CA MET A 105 -6.83 -0.98 0.15
C MET A 105 -7.05 -0.85 -1.37
N ARG A 106 -7.44 -1.94 -2.06
CA ARG A 106 -7.83 -1.89 -3.48
C ARG A 106 -9.01 -0.95 -3.74
N ALA A 107 -10.02 -0.94 -2.87
CA ALA A 107 -11.17 -0.04 -2.98
C ALA A 107 -10.82 1.44 -2.77
N LEU A 108 -9.82 1.72 -1.94
CA LEU A 108 -9.39 3.08 -1.58
C LEU A 108 -8.35 3.67 -2.55
N CYS A 109 -7.66 2.82 -3.31
CA CYS A 109 -6.59 3.23 -4.21
C CYS A 109 -7.05 3.38 -5.66
N ASP A 110 -6.36 4.25 -6.39
CA ASP A 110 -6.61 4.49 -7.82
C ASP A 110 -5.93 3.43 -8.69
N ALA A 111 -4.81 2.89 -8.22
CA ALA A 111 -4.07 1.82 -8.88
C ALA A 111 -3.51 0.79 -7.88
N VAL A 112 -3.41 -0.45 -8.32
CA VAL A 112 -2.68 -1.53 -7.63
C VAL A 112 -1.55 -2.04 -8.52
N VAL A 113 -0.34 -2.06 -7.99
CA VAL A 113 0.88 -2.51 -8.68
C VAL A 113 1.29 -3.86 -8.15
N VAL A 114 1.56 -4.80 -9.04
CA VAL A 114 2.05 -6.15 -8.72
C VAL A 114 3.26 -6.49 -9.58
N GLY A 115 4.21 -7.24 -9.04
CA GLY A 115 5.32 -7.78 -9.84
C GLY A 115 4.93 -9.01 -10.65
N ALA A 116 5.57 -9.22 -11.80
CA ALA A 116 5.34 -10.42 -12.61
C ALA A 116 5.60 -11.75 -11.88
N GLY A 117 6.52 -11.80 -10.90
CA GLY A 117 6.75 -13.01 -10.11
C GLY A 117 5.50 -13.46 -9.34
N THR A 118 4.76 -12.50 -8.78
CA THR A 118 3.49 -12.76 -8.07
C THR A 118 2.38 -13.14 -9.04
N VAL A 119 2.31 -12.48 -10.21
CA VAL A 119 1.33 -12.88 -11.23
C VAL A 119 1.56 -14.32 -11.70
N ALA A 120 2.82 -14.69 -11.95
CA ALA A 120 3.17 -16.04 -12.39
C ALA A 120 2.87 -17.11 -11.34
N ALA A 121 3.04 -16.79 -10.05
CA ALA A 121 2.81 -17.73 -8.96
C ALA A 121 1.33 -17.88 -8.60
N ASP A 122 0.59 -16.76 -8.53
CA ASP A 122 -0.72 -16.72 -7.87
C ASP A 122 -1.88 -16.49 -8.85
N ASP A 123 -1.60 -16.07 -10.09
CA ASP A 123 -2.60 -15.69 -11.11
C ASP A 123 -3.78 -14.86 -10.51
N PRO A 124 -3.46 -13.72 -9.84
CA PRO A 124 -4.42 -12.96 -9.07
C PRO A 124 -5.32 -12.13 -9.99
N GLN A 125 -6.56 -11.86 -9.59
CA GLN A 125 -7.43 -10.95 -10.37
C GLN A 125 -7.23 -9.46 -10.00
N LEU A 126 -6.69 -9.19 -8.80
CA LEU A 126 -6.47 -7.84 -8.23
C LEU A 126 -7.71 -6.91 -8.22
N THR A 127 -8.91 -7.50 -8.09
CA THR A 127 -10.18 -6.77 -7.96
C THR A 127 -10.63 -6.61 -6.50
N THR A 128 -11.63 -5.77 -6.29
CA THR A 128 -12.29 -5.50 -5.00
C THR A 128 -13.52 -6.39 -4.86
N ARG A 129 -13.50 -7.41 -3.98
CA ARG A 129 -14.57 -8.42 -3.87
C ARG A 129 -15.12 -8.63 -2.46
N HIS A 130 -14.32 -8.34 -1.43
CA HIS A 130 -14.70 -8.59 -0.04
C HIS A 130 -15.25 -7.35 0.68
N VAL A 131 -15.31 -6.21 -0.02
CA VAL A 131 -15.92 -4.96 0.45
C VAL A 131 -16.56 -4.23 -0.73
N ALA A 132 -17.46 -3.29 -0.46
CA ALA A 132 -17.98 -2.39 -1.47
C ALA A 132 -16.90 -1.37 -1.89
N GLY A 133 -16.85 -1.04 -3.18
CA GLY A 133 -15.95 -0.03 -3.73
C GLY A 133 -15.54 -0.33 -5.16
N PRO A 134 -14.87 0.62 -5.83
CA PRO A 134 -14.41 0.44 -7.20
C PRO A 134 -13.28 -0.60 -7.28
N HIS A 135 -13.01 -1.08 -8.49
CA HIS A 135 -11.77 -1.77 -8.81
C HIS A 135 -10.68 -0.74 -9.14
N PRO A 136 -9.45 -0.90 -8.63
CA PRO A 136 -8.33 -0.06 -9.02
C PRO A 136 -7.87 -0.38 -10.45
N LEU A 137 -7.14 0.55 -11.08
CA LEU A 137 -6.32 0.24 -12.25
C LEU A 137 -5.32 -0.87 -11.85
N ARG A 138 -5.32 -1.99 -12.57
CA ARG A 138 -4.38 -3.10 -12.32
C ARG A 138 -3.11 -2.83 -13.08
N VAL A 139 -1.96 -2.86 -12.41
CA VAL A 139 -0.66 -2.54 -13.01
C VAL A 139 0.28 -3.71 -12.79
N VAL A 140 0.64 -4.39 -13.88
CA VAL A 140 1.62 -5.47 -13.85
C VAL A 140 2.98 -4.91 -14.22
N PHE A 141 3.92 -4.97 -13.28
CA PHE A 141 5.31 -4.58 -13.51
C PHE A 141 6.15 -5.81 -13.87
N ASP A 142 6.54 -5.88 -15.15
CA ASP A 142 7.31 -6.98 -15.72
C ASP A 142 8.41 -6.47 -16.68
N PRO A 143 9.50 -5.87 -16.17
CA PRO A 143 10.57 -5.33 -17.02
C PRO A 143 11.06 -6.30 -18.10
N GLY A 144 11.19 -7.58 -17.73
CA GLY A 144 11.71 -8.63 -18.59
C GLY A 144 10.70 -9.27 -19.53
N ARG A 145 9.44 -8.82 -19.51
CA ARG A 145 8.37 -9.31 -20.37
C ARG A 145 8.20 -10.84 -20.39
N ARG A 146 8.03 -11.43 -19.21
CA ARG A 146 8.08 -12.89 -18.98
C ARG A 146 6.71 -13.57 -18.97
N LEU A 147 5.64 -12.81 -18.74
CA LEU A 147 4.30 -13.38 -18.57
C LEU A 147 3.64 -13.74 -19.90
N ALA A 148 2.95 -14.88 -19.93
CA ALA A 148 2.05 -15.26 -21.01
C ALA A 148 0.77 -14.42 -21.00
N PRO A 149 0.08 -14.23 -22.14
CA PRO A 149 -1.15 -13.44 -22.22
C PRO A 149 -2.37 -14.13 -21.57
N THR A 150 -2.22 -15.32 -20.99
CA THR A 150 -3.33 -16.16 -20.50
C THR A 150 -3.70 -15.96 -19.04
N PHE A 151 -2.96 -15.14 -18.29
CA PHE A 151 -3.30 -14.85 -16.89
C PHE A 151 -4.63 -14.08 -16.79
N LYS A 152 -5.33 -14.22 -15.67
CA LYS A 152 -6.65 -13.61 -15.44
C LYS A 152 -6.63 -12.09 -15.64
N LEU A 153 -5.55 -11.42 -15.21
CA LEU A 153 -5.36 -9.98 -15.37
C LEU A 153 -5.45 -9.48 -16.82
N PHE A 154 -5.20 -10.38 -17.78
CA PHE A 154 -5.15 -10.07 -19.21
C PHE A 154 -6.37 -10.59 -19.97
N THR A 155 -7.31 -11.28 -19.32
CA THR A 155 -8.38 -12.02 -20.02
C THR A 155 -9.75 -11.92 -19.35
N ASP A 156 -9.82 -11.51 -18.08
CA ASP A 156 -11.09 -11.51 -17.32
C ASP A 156 -12.00 -10.30 -17.60
N GLY A 157 -11.49 -9.26 -18.25
CA GLY A 157 -12.20 -8.00 -18.49
C GLY A 157 -12.69 -7.28 -17.22
N ALA A 158 -12.24 -7.69 -16.03
CA ALA A 158 -12.86 -7.29 -14.77
C ALA A 158 -12.49 -5.86 -14.33
N ALA A 159 -11.30 -5.38 -14.72
CA ALA A 159 -10.87 -4.00 -14.52
C ALA A 159 -9.83 -3.62 -15.58
N PRO A 160 -9.63 -2.31 -15.86
CA PRO A 160 -8.54 -1.88 -16.72
C PRO A 160 -7.19 -2.41 -16.23
N THR A 161 -6.39 -2.93 -17.15
CA THR A 161 -5.06 -3.49 -16.85
C THR A 161 -4.01 -2.80 -17.70
N LEU A 162 -2.95 -2.34 -17.02
CA LEU A 162 -1.74 -1.81 -17.60
C LEU A 162 -0.61 -2.83 -17.40
N TYR A 163 0.01 -3.26 -18.49
CA TYR A 163 1.20 -4.08 -18.47
C TYR A 163 2.42 -3.20 -18.76
N VAL A 164 3.36 -3.12 -17.81
CA VAL A 164 4.54 -2.26 -17.91
C VAL A 164 5.80 -3.12 -18.04
N CYS A 165 6.53 -2.96 -19.14
CA CYS A 165 7.80 -3.64 -19.38
C CYS A 165 8.84 -2.70 -19.98
N GLU A 166 10.07 -3.15 -20.15
CA GLU A 166 11.10 -2.34 -20.79
C GLU A 166 10.75 -2.11 -22.28
N GLN A 167 10.97 -0.88 -22.75
CA GLN A 167 10.73 -0.45 -24.12
C GLN A 167 11.50 -1.30 -25.13
N SER A 168 12.69 -1.78 -24.75
CA SER A 168 13.54 -2.68 -25.56
C SER A 168 12.91 -4.06 -25.80
N ARG A 169 11.86 -4.43 -25.05
CA ARG A 169 11.13 -5.70 -25.16
C ARG A 169 9.85 -5.58 -25.97
N LEU A 170 9.51 -4.38 -26.44
CA LEU A 170 8.31 -4.14 -27.25
C LEU A 170 8.60 -4.32 -28.73
N THR A 171 7.66 -4.98 -29.42
CA THR A 171 7.62 -4.97 -30.87
C THR A 171 6.83 -3.74 -31.33
N ALA A 172 7.22 -3.12 -32.44
CA ALA A 172 6.46 -2.00 -32.99
C ALA A 172 5.02 -2.41 -33.31
N GLY A 173 4.04 -1.63 -32.85
CA GLY A 173 2.61 -1.91 -33.03
C GLY A 173 2.00 -2.89 -32.03
N GLU A 174 2.76 -3.31 -31.03
CA GLU A 174 2.31 -4.21 -29.98
C GLU A 174 1.79 -3.44 -28.76
N ASP A 175 0.53 -3.00 -28.85
CA ASP A 175 -0.09 -2.16 -27.82
C ASP A 175 -0.84 -2.96 -26.75
N LEU A 176 -0.99 -4.28 -26.94
CA LEU A 176 -1.80 -5.16 -26.09
C LEU A 176 -1.08 -6.47 -25.73
N ILE A 177 -1.38 -6.99 -24.54
CA ILE A 177 -1.12 -8.36 -24.11
C ILE A 177 -2.42 -8.95 -23.56
N GLY A 178 -3.05 -9.85 -24.32
CA GLY A 178 -4.46 -10.14 -24.11
C GLY A 178 -5.28 -8.84 -24.22
N ASP A 179 -6.06 -8.54 -23.19
CA ASP A 179 -6.87 -7.32 -23.08
C ASP A 179 -6.15 -6.16 -22.36
N ALA A 180 -4.91 -6.37 -21.88
CA ALA A 180 -4.18 -5.35 -21.14
C ALA A 180 -3.40 -4.42 -22.06
N THR A 181 -3.47 -3.11 -21.80
CA THR A 181 -2.66 -2.11 -22.51
C THR A 181 -1.20 -2.22 -22.11
N VAL A 182 -0.31 -2.26 -23.10
CA VAL A 182 1.13 -2.36 -22.90
C VAL A 182 1.77 -0.99 -22.91
N VAL A 183 2.67 -0.72 -21.97
CA VAL A 183 3.50 0.49 -21.94
C VAL A 183 4.95 0.13 -21.73
N GLY A 184 5.80 0.70 -22.57
CA GLY A 184 7.25 0.62 -22.44
C GLY A 184 7.78 1.71 -21.52
N ILE A 185 8.73 1.33 -20.67
CA ILE A 185 9.56 2.24 -19.87
C ILE A 185 11.03 2.07 -20.25
N ALA A 186 11.90 3.02 -19.93
CA ALA A 186 13.33 2.89 -20.25
C ALA A 186 13.95 1.67 -19.55
N GLY A 187 13.58 1.43 -18.28
CA GLY A 187 13.94 0.21 -17.55
C GLY A 187 15.17 0.35 -16.65
N GLY A 188 15.77 -0.79 -16.31
CA GLY A 188 16.93 -0.85 -15.42
C GLY A 188 16.64 -0.49 -13.95
N PRO A 189 17.65 -0.04 -13.18
CA PRO A 189 17.53 0.23 -11.74
C PRO A 189 16.44 1.25 -11.36
N GLY A 190 16.04 2.12 -12.29
CA GLY A 190 15.03 3.16 -12.09
C GLY A 190 13.59 2.76 -12.48
N GLY A 191 13.35 1.52 -12.92
CA GLY A 191 12.07 1.15 -13.53
C GLY A 191 10.84 1.37 -12.64
N VAL A 192 10.95 1.19 -11.32
CA VAL A 192 9.84 1.46 -10.39
C VAL A 192 9.53 2.95 -10.25
N ALA A 193 10.52 3.83 -10.41
CA ALA A 193 10.32 5.28 -10.40
C ALA A 193 9.58 5.73 -11.65
N GLU A 194 9.89 5.14 -12.82
CA GLU A 194 9.14 5.36 -14.05
C GLU A 194 7.68 4.89 -13.91
N VAL A 195 7.44 3.71 -13.31
CA VAL A 195 6.07 3.23 -13.01
C VAL A 195 5.33 4.22 -12.11
N ALA A 196 5.97 4.69 -11.03
CA ALA A 196 5.36 5.67 -10.14
C ALA A 196 4.99 6.95 -10.91
N ALA A 197 5.92 7.52 -11.67
CA ALA A 197 5.69 8.72 -12.48
C ALA A 197 4.59 8.52 -13.54
N LEU A 198 4.57 7.35 -14.20
CA LEU A 198 3.56 6.96 -15.17
C LEU A 198 2.15 6.95 -14.59
N LEU A 199 2.01 6.46 -13.36
CA LEU A 199 0.73 6.46 -12.64
C LEU A 199 0.33 7.86 -12.18
N ARG A 200 1.28 8.68 -11.73
CA ARG A 200 1.00 10.09 -11.41
C ARG A 200 0.51 10.87 -12.63
N ALA A 201 1.14 10.68 -13.79
CA ALA A 201 0.72 11.28 -15.05
C ALA A 201 -0.70 10.85 -15.49
N ARG A 202 -1.13 9.65 -15.08
CA ARG A 202 -2.50 9.14 -15.28
C ARG A 202 -3.51 9.61 -14.23
N GLY A 203 -3.10 10.49 -13.31
CA GLY A 203 -3.95 11.01 -12.25
C GLY A 203 -4.16 10.04 -11.08
N CYS A 204 -3.39 8.95 -10.99
CA CYS A 204 -3.43 8.06 -9.82
C CYS A 204 -2.75 8.76 -8.64
N GLY A 205 -3.53 9.26 -7.69
CA GLY A 205 -3.07 9.90 -6.45
C GLY A 205 -2.78 8.89 -5.33
N ARG A 206 -3.38 7.71 -5.42
CA ARG A 206 -3.32 6.65 -4.41
C ARG A 206 -2.88 5.35 -5.07
N VAL A 207 -1.67 4.91 -4.77
CA VAL A 207 -1.07 3.71 -5.37
C VAL A 207 -0.84 2.67 -4.29
N PHE A 208 -1.32 1.45 -4.53
CA PHE A 208 -1.09 0.30 -3.67
C PHE A 208 -0.11 -0.66 -4.33
N VAL A 209 1.06 -0.88 -3.75
CA VAL A 209 2.04 -1.86 -4.25
C VAL A 209 1.83 -3.16 -3.48
N GLU A 210 1.14 -4.10 -4.11
CA GLU A 210 0.65 -5.33 -3.51
C GLU A 210 1.48 -6.51 -3.99
N GLY A 211 2.08 -7.23 -3.03
CA GLY A 211 2.59 -8.57 -3.27
C GLY A 211 3.85 -8.66 -4.13
N GLY A 212 4.69 -9.63 -3.75
CA GLY A 212 6.02 -9.85 -4.30
C GLY A 212 7.05 -9.04 -3.54
N GLY A 213 7.82 -9.72 -2.68
CA GLY A 213 8.87 -9.09 -1.88
C GLY A 213 9.87 -8.29 -2.72
N VAL A 214 10.14 -8.74 -3.96
CA VAL A 214 11.00 -8.03 -4.91
C VAL A 214 10.43 -6.66 -5.29
N THR A 215 9.17 -6.58 -5.69
CA THR A 215 8.56 -5.31 -6.14
C THR A 215 8.43 -4.34 -4.98
N VAL A 216 7.92 -4.79 -3.83
CA VAL A 216 7.80 -3.92 -2.64
C VAL A 216 9.17 -3.45 -2.18
N SER A 217 10.19 -4.32 -2.18
CA SER A 217 11.57 -3.93 -1.85
C SER A 217 12.14 -2.91 -2.83
N ALA A 218 11.88 -3.05 -4.13
CA ALA A 218 12.35 -2.09 -5.13
C ALA A 218 11.74 -0.69 -4.92
N PHE A 219 10.44 -0.61 -4.62
CA PHE A 219 9.81 0.67 -4.26
C PHE A 219 10.36 1.25 -2.96
N LEU A 220 10.64 0.39 -1.97
CA LEU A 220 11.23 0.79 -0.69
C LEU A 220 12.65 1.34 -0.87
N GLU A 221 13.53 0.64 -1.59
CA GLU A 221 14.90 1.06 -1.87
C GLU A 221 14.96 2.35 -2.70
N ALA A 222 13.98 2.55 -3.59
CA ALA A 222 13.84 3.78 -4.37
C ALA A 222 13.23 4.95 -3.58
N ASN A 223 12.90 4.78 -2.29
CA ASN A 223 12.20 5.78 -1.45
C ASN A 223 10.87 6.26 -2.08
N LEU A 224 10.15 5.33 -2.72
CA LEU A 224 8.87 5.62 -3.40
C LEU A 224 7.64 5.24 -2.56
N LEU A 225 7.83 4.68 -1.37
CA LEU A 225 6.77 4.35 -0.43
C LEU A 225 6.60 5.48 0.58
N ASP A 226 5.37 5.94 0.78
CA ASP A 226 5.01 6.79 1.91
C ASP A 226 4.76 5.96 3.16
N ARG A 227 4.17 4.77 2.96
CA ARG A 227 3.94 3.77 4.01
C ARG A 227 4.33 2.38 3.57
N LEU A 228 4.77 1.59 4.53
CA LEU A 228 5.04 0.17 4.39
C LEU A 228 4.20 -0.61 5.41
N GLN A 229 3.35 -1.49 4.90
CA GLN A 229 2.43 -2.32 5.66
C GLN A 229 2.94 -3.77 5.68
N ILE A 230 3.20 -4.30 6.87
CA ILE A 230 3.69 -5.67 7.08
C ILE A 230 2.73 -6.41 7.99
N ALA A 231 1.91 -7.27 7.39
CA ALA A 231 1.05 -8.19 8.12
C ALA A 231 1.84 -9.44 8.50
N ILE A 232 1.87 -9.78 9.78
CA ILE A 232 2.57 -10.92 10.35
C ILE A 232 1.54 -11.92 10.85
N ALA A 233 1.53 -13.10 10.24
CA ALA A 233 0.70 -14.22 10.65
C ALA A 233 1.44 -15.16 11.62
N PRO A 234 0.73 -15.85 12.52
CA PRO A 234 1.33 -16.77 13.50
C PRO A 234 1.69 -18.13 12.87
N VAL A 235 2.42 -18.11 11.75
CA VAL A 235 2.94 -19.29 11.04
C VAL A 235 4.46 -19.18 10.95
N LEU A 236 5.16 -20.33 10.94
CA LEU A 236 6.61 -20.42 10.70
C LEU A 236 6.82 -21.19 9.39
N ILE A 237 7.60 -20.61 8.48
CA ILE A 237 7.85 -21.21 7.15
C ILE A 237 9.23 -21.87 7.09
N GLY A 238 10.24 -21.32 7.77
CA GLY A 238 11.63 -21.74 7.64
C GLY A 238 12.28 -21.13 6.40
N ASP A 239 13.04 -21.92 5.64
CA ASP A 239 13.84 -21.46 4.48
C ASP A 239 12.97 -21.04 3.26
N GLY A 240 12.11 -20.04 3.45
CA GLY A 240 11.15 -19.56 2.47
C GLY A 240 11.66 -18.40 1.61
N ARG A 241 10.75 -17.80 0.87
CA ARG A 241 11.02 -16.55 0.14
C ARG A 241 10.84 -15.37 1.12
N PRO A 242 11.89 -14.58 1.41
CA PRO A 242 11.79 -13.52 2.41
C PRO A 242 10.88 -12.38 1.93
N ALA A 243 10.23 -11.72 2.88
CA ALA A 243 9.32 -10.61 2.60
C ALA A 243 10.02 -9.40 2.02
N ILE A 244 11.14 -8.99 2.64
CA ILE A 244 11.91 -7.82 2.25
C ILE A 244 13.35 -8.24 2.01
N ARG A 245 13.95 -7.71 0.94
CA ARG A 245 15.39 -7.76 0.70
C ARG A 245 15.88 -6.34 0.49
N LEU A 246 16.80 -5.89 1.33
CA LEU A 246 17.44 -4.58 1.23
C LEU A 246 18.94 -4.76 1.07
N ALA A 247 19.60 -3.74 0.52
CA ALA A 247 21.05 -3.62 0.58
C ALA A 247 21.56 -3.81 2.02
N PRO A 248 22.59 -4.66 2.23
CA PRO A 248 23.08 -4.98 3.57
C PRO A 248 23.72 -3.75 4.22
N GLN A 249 23.41 -3.56 5.51
CA GLN A 249 24.02 -2.53 6.35
C GLN A 249 25.02 -3.16 7.31
N ALA A 250 26.20 -2.55 7.45
CA ALA A 250 27.24 -3.06 8.34
C ALA A 250 26.90 -2.87 9.83
N ARG A 251 26.00 -1.93 10.17
CA ARG A 251 25.68 -1.58 11.56
C ARG A 251 24.17 -1.35 11.73
N LEU A 252 23.63 -1.77 12.86
CA LEU A 252 22.20 -1.61 13.20
C LEU A 252 21.71 -0.16 13.29
N ARG A 253 22.62 0.81 13.44
CA ARG A 253 22.28 2.25 13.42
C ARG A 253 22.06 2.78 12.01
N ASP A 254 22.59 2.10 11.00
CA ASP A 254 22.47 2.47 9.59
C ASP A 254 21.23 1.81 8.95
N CYS A 255 20.56 0.90 9.67
CA CYS A 255 19.30 0.29 9.26
C CYS A 255 18.12 1.27 9.38
N LEU A 256 17.14 1.14 8.50
CA LEU A 256 15.89 1.90 8.53
C LEU A 256 15.12 1.67 9.85
N ARG A 257 14.66 2.78 10.46
CA ARG A 257 13.85 2.80 11.69
C ARG A 257 12.64 3.72 11.53
N PRO A 258 11.64 3.33 10.73
CA PRO A 258 10.45 4.14 10.52
C PRO A 258 9.63 4.26 11.82
N GLY A 259 8.91 5.37 11.97
CA GLY A 259 7.80 5.42 12.92
C GLY A 259 6.73 4.42 12.50
N TYR A 260 6.01 3.83 13.45
CA TYR A 260 5.04 2.78 13.12
C TYR A 260 3.83 2.78 14.04
N ARG A 261 2.77 2.15 13.54
CA ARG A 261 1.53 1.84 14.27
C ARG A 261 1.23 0.36 14.15
N VAL A 262 0.49 -0.20 15.10
CA VAL A 262 0.20 -1.64 15.14
C VAL A 262 -1.30 -1.87 15.20
N PHE A 263 -1.79 -2.76 14.34
CA PHE A 263 -3.20 -3.14 14.27
C PHE A 263 -3.37 -4.65 14.34
N ARG A 264 -4.41 -5.11 15.02
CA ARG A 264 -4.81 -6.53 15.02
C ARG A 264 -5.70 -6.82 13.81
N MET A 265 -5.43 -7.90 13.10
CA MET A 265 -6.15 -8.34 11.90
C MET A 265 -6.67 -9.77 12.08
N GLY A 266 -7.50 -9.97 13.12
CA GLY A 266 -7.87 -11.31 13.57
C GLY A 266 -6.67 -11.99 14.23
N GLY A 267 -6.20 -13.10 13.66
CA GLY A 267 -5.00 -13.80 14.12
C GLY A 267 -3.68 -13.11 13.77
N ASP A 268 -3.70 -12.19 12.80
CA ASP A 268 -2.50 -11.51 12.29
C ASP A 268 -2.25 -10.19 13.02
N VAL A 269 -1.02 -9.68 12.92
CA VAL A 269 -0.61 -8.35 13.39
C VAL A 269 -0.09 -7.53 12.22
N LEU A 270 -0.67 -6.37 11.97
CA LEU A 270 -0.23 -5.43 10.95
C LEU A 270 0.64 -4.33 11.57
N PHE A 271 1.88 -4.22 11.11
CA PHE A 271 2.71 -3.03 11.28
C PHE A 271 2.46 -2.08 10.12
N ASP A 272 2.07 -0.84 10.41
CA ASP A 272 1.92 0.24 9.43
C ASP A 272 3.01 1.28 9.69
N CYS A 273 4.06 1.22 8.89
CA CYS A 273 5.27 2.03 9.03
C CYS A 273 5.22 3.28 8.15
N GLU A 274 5.65 4.41 8.68
CA GLU A 274 5.79 5.69 7.98
C GLU A 274 7.21 5.85 7.46
N MET A 275 7.35 5.96 6.13
CA MET A 275 8.66 5.94 5.47
C MET A 275 9.21 7.36 5.23
N ASN A 276 8.32 8.32 4.92
CA ASN A 276 8.70 9.67 4.49
C ASN A 276 8.87 10.70 5.63
N SER A 277 8.95 10.25 6.89
CA SER A 277 9.12 11.13 8.05
C SER A 277 10.58 11.53 8.34
N GLN A 278 11.52 11.33 7.41
CA GLN A 278 12.92 11.75 7.61
C GLN A 278 13.17 13.26 7.54
N THR A 279 12.12 14.08 7.38
CA THR A 279 12.17 15.47 7.83
C THR A 279 11.47 15.55 9.19
N ASN A 280 12.27 15.70 10.24
CA ASN A 280 11.88 16.03 11.62
C ASN A 280 11.80 14.87 12.65
N THR A 281 12.95 14.26 12.94
CA THR A 281 13.32 13.97 14.34
C THR A 281 14.76 14.42 14.60
N ALA A 282 14.92 15.75 14.76
CA ALA A 282 15.91 16.24 15.70
C ALA A 282 15.62 15.63 17.08
N HIS A 283 16.69 15.28 17.79
CA HIS A 283 16.71 14.69 19.13
C HIS A 283 15.46 14.88 20.00
N ALA A 284 14.73 13.80 20.24
CA ALA A 284 14.07 13.61 21.54
C ALA A 284 15.08 12.87 22.43
N THR A 285 15.84 13.62 23.21
CA THR A 285 16.49 13.07 24.41
C THR A 285 15.39 12.76 25.40
N ASP A 286 14.89 11.53 25.38
CA ASP A 286 14.07 11.01 26.46
C ASP A 286 14.99 10.26 27.42
N SER A 287 15.28 10.88 28.56
CA SER A 287 16.01 10.26 29.66
C SER A 287 15.12 9.23 30.34
N THR A 288 15.04 8.02 29.79
CA THR A 288 14.40 6.91 30.49
C THR A 288 15.33 6.43 31.61
N PRO A 289 14.89 6.39 32.88
CA PRO A 289 15.71 5.89 33.98
C PRO A 289 15.98 4.39 33.81
N ALA A 290 17.09 3.93 34.40
CA ALA A 290 17.56 2.55 34.28
C ALA A 290 16.53 1.55 34.86
N VAL A 291 15.84 0.83 33.98
CA VAL A 291 15.09 -0.36 34.35
C VAL A 291 16.11 -1.48 34.60
N THR A 292 16.46 -1.70 35.86
CA THR A 292 17.43 -2.73 36.27
C THR A 292 16.81 -4.12 36.45
N ARG A 293 15.48 -4.26 36.24
CA ARG A 293 14.74 -5.49 35.87
C ARG A 293 13.23 -5.27 35.97
N VAL A 294 12.48 -5.68 34.95
CA VAL A 294 11.09 -6.17 35.08
C VAL A 294 10.90 -7.28 34.03
N ILE A 295 10.31 -8.42 34.46
CA ILE A 295 10.04 -9.64 33.69
C ILE A 295 8.89 -9.39 32.71
#